data_AF-A0A8T6IXJ8-F1
#
_entry.id   AF-A0A8T6IXJ8-F1
#
_cell.length_a   1.000
_cell.length_b   1.000
_cell.length_c   1.000
_cell.angle_alpha   90.00
_cell.angle_beta   90.00
_cell.angle_gamma   90.00
#
_symmetry.space_group_name_H-M   'P 1'
#
loop_
_entity.id
_entity.type
_entity.pdbx_description
1 polymer ?
#
loop_
_entity_poly.entity_id
_entity_poly.type
_entity_poly.pdbx_seq_one_letter_code
_entity_poly.pdbx_strand_id
1 'polypeptide(L)'
;MRTSSKAARIEAKSLNGLTGDPWALVDRRDKKGDKALTLPGSGFTYKRVAEYLTSADYGGPVLLSPTREETHSQETMELVARAMVRGQGKTEGYHERRIPVRHRLRSAMLRRNATDLSDAATISQERIEDVSKIQRILSHAIQTFENRGDSTNTKPEQRERARTWMDRLDEIVDATFFDDLQEELEADVADRTATRARWLLNESDPKGVIDHARGLLYDAEDSLPCPAIHYYKARTAAEGLFEGRIRGGSGFPDLFPDPNEEAQE
;
A
#
# COMPACT_ATOMS: atom_id res chain seq x y z
N MET A 1 -49.08 -3.33 20.77
CA MET A 1 -47.92 -3.57 21.67
C MET A 1 -46.87 -4.37 20.91
N ARG A 2 -45.66 -3.83 20.68
CA ARG A 2 -44.52 -4.61 20.17
C ARG A 2 -43.72 -5.11 21.38
N THR A 3 -43.80 -6.40 21.67
CA THR A 3 -42.93 -7.05 22.67
C THR A 3 -41.54 -7.24 22.05
N SER A 4 -40.54 -6.58 22.61
CA SER A 4 -39.13 -6.83 22.28
C SER A 4 -38.59 -7.96 23.17
N SER A 5 -38.02 -9.00 22.57
CA SER A 5 -37.25 -10.02 23.29
C SER A 5 -35.81 -9.54 23.52
N LYS A 6 -35.26 -9.79 24.72
CA LYS A 6 -33.83 -9.57 25.02
C LYS A 6 -32.93 -10.71 24.51
N ALA A 7 -33.51 -11.89 24.24
CA ALA A 7 -32.78 -13.04 23.71
C ALA A 7 -32.66 -12.96 22.19
N ALA A 8 -31.48 -13.33 21.67
CA ALA A 8 -31.25 -13.45 20.24
C ALA A 8 -32.16 -14.55 19.66
N ARG A 9 -32.75 -14.31 18.48
CA ARG A 9 -33.59 -15.31 17.79
C ARG A 9 -32.78 -16.47 17.22
N ILE A 10 -31.49 -16.23 16.96
CA ILE A 10 -30.52 -17.20 16.46
C ILE A 10 -29.25 -17.05 17.29
N GLU A 11 -28.78 -18.16 17.87
CA GLU A 11 -27.50 -18.26 18.58
C GLU A 11 -26.34 -18.27 17.58
N ALA A 12 -26.08 -17.13 16.93
CA ALA A 12 -25.01 -16.98 15.93
C ALA A 12 -23.74 -16.32 16.50
N LYS A 13 -23.74 -15.93 17.78
CA LYS A 13 -22.65 -15.17 18.39
C LYS A 13 -21.34 -15.97 18.41
N SER A 14 -21.42 -17.27 18.63
CA SER A 14 -20.26 -18.17 18.61
C SER A 14 -19.68 -18.40 17.22
N LEU A 15 -20.41 -18.07 16.15
CA LEU A 15 -19.94 -18.27 14.77
C LEU A 15 -19.02 -17.16 14.28
N ASN A 16 -18.92 -16.01 14.99
CA ASN A 16 -18.06 -14.88 14.61
C ASN A 16 -18.21 -14.46 13.12
N GLY A 17 -19.43 -14.55 12.58
CA GLY A 17 -19.72 -14.23 11.18
C GLY A 17 -19.39 -15.33 10.16
N LEU A 18 -18.85 -16.48 10.58
CA LEU A 18 -18.62 -17.63 9.71
C LEU A 18 -19.94 -18.33 9.37
N THR A 19 -20.58 -17.85 8.30
CA THR A 19 -21.87 -18.40 7.81
C THR A 19 -21.71 -19.59 6.87
N GLY A 20 -20.48 -19.99 6.56
CA GLY A 20 -20.17 -20.95 5.50
C GLY A 20 -20.26 -20.36 4.09
N ASP A 21 -20.24 -19.02 3.97
CA ASP A 21 -20.18 -18.33 2.68
C ASP A 21 -18.90 -18.75 1.92
N PRO A 22 -19.02 -19.39 0.76
CA PRO A 22 -17.87 -19.88 0.01
C PRO A 22 -17.02 -18.78 -0.64
N TRP A 23 -17.51 -17.53 -0.62
CA TRP A 23 -16.82 -16.34 -1.12
C TRP A 23 -16.11 -15.54 -0.02
N ALA A 24 -16.41 -15.81 1.25
CA ALA A 24 -15.88 -15.01 2.36
C ALA A 24 -14.45 -15.42 2.73
N LEU A 25 -13.60 -14.41 2.96
CA LEU A 25 -12.28 -14.58 3.59
C LEU A 25 -12.45 -14.86 5.09
N VAL A 26 -11.56 -15.71 5.61
CA VAL A 26 -11.48 -16.03 7.03
C VAL A 26 -10.26 -15.35 7.63
N ASP A 27 -10.45 -14.55 8.68
CA ASP A 27 -9.36 -13.98 9.48
C ASP A 27 -9.01 -14.96 10.61
N ARG A 28 -7.76 -15.44 10.60
CA ARG A 28 -7.23 -16.46 11.52
C ARG A 28 -6.30 -15.88 12.59
N ARG A 29 -6.16 -14.55 12.66
CA ARG A 29 -5.23 -13.90 13.60
C ARG A 29 -5.72 -13.89 15.04
N ASP A 30 -7.03 -14.09 15.24
CA ASP A 30 -7.62 -14.06 16.57
C ASP A 30 -7.34 -15.37 17.32
N LYS A 31 -6.68 -15.26 18.48
CA LYS A 31 -6.38 -16.40 19.35
C LYS A 31 -7.63 -17.12 19.87
N LYS A 32 -8.80 -16.48 19.82
CA LYS A 32 -10.08 -17.06 20.23
C LYS A 32 -10.74 -17.90 19.13
N GLY A 33 -10.13 -17.97 17.96
CA GLY A 33 -10.59 -18.75 16.81
C GLY A 33 -10.91 -17.88 15.60
N ASP A 34 -11.12 -18.55 14.48
CA ASP A 34 -11.41 -17.94 13.19
C ASP A 34 -12.68 -17.08 13.21
N LYS A 35 -12.67 -16.02 12.39
CA LYS A 35 -13.82 -15.15 12.16
C LYS A 35 -13.93 -14.75 10.70
N ALA A 36 -15.12 -14.36 10.28
CA ALA A 36 -15.27 -13.76 8.96
C ALA A 36 -14.50 -12.43 8.90
N LEU A 37 -13.82 -12.20 7.78
CA LEU A 37 -13.09 -10.96 7.56
C LEU A 37 -14.05 -9.76 7.68
N THR A 38 -13.67 -8.78 8.49
CA THR A 38 -14.36 -7.49 8.58
C THR A 38 -13.47 -6.43 7.98
N LEU A 39 -13.96 -5.77 6.93
CA LEU A 39 -13.24 -4.70 6.25
C LEU A 39 -13.45 -3.37 7.00
N PRO A 40 -12.41 -2.56 7.25
CA PRO A 40 -12.58 -1.22 7.79
C PRO A 40 -13.08 -0.24 6.72
N GLY A 41 -13.57 0.94 7.13
CA GLY A 41 -14.10 1.96 6.21
C GLY A 41 -13.15 2.47 5.13
N SER A 42 -11.84 2.23 5.24
CA SER A 42 -10.89 2.52 4.16
C SER A 42 -10.93 1.51 3.00
N GLY A 43 -11.74 0.46 3.09
CA GLY A 43 -12.00 -0.42 1.95
C GLY A 43 -10.83 -1.33 1.58
N PHE A 44 -10.58 -1.53 0.29
CA PHE A 44 -9.56 -2.43 -0.23
C PHE A 44 -8.31 -1.66 -0.69
N THR A 45 -7.49 -1.17 0.25
CA THR A 45 -6.19 -0.55 -0.09
C THR A 45 -5.19 -1.60 -0.58
N TYR A 46 -4.19 -1.18 -1.37
CA TYR A 46 -3.19 -2.11 -1.92
C TYR A 46 -2.45 -2.87 -0.82
N LYS A 47 -2.07 -2.18 0.27
CA LYS A 47 -1.39 -2.77 1.45
C LYS A 47 -2.21 -3.95 2.00
N ARG A 48 -3.51 -3.73 2.16
CA ARG A 48 -4.44 -4.69 2.74
C ARG A 48 -4.74 -5.84 1.80
N VAL A 49 -4.93 -5.55 0.52
CA VAL A 49 -5.19 -6.59 -0.47
C VAL A 49 -3.94 -7.46 -0.67
N ALA A 50 -2.75 -6.87 -0.69
CA ALA A 50 -1.50 -7.63 -0.66
C ALA A 50 -1.45 -8.57 0.55
N GLU A 51 -1.71 -8.05 1.76
CA GLU A 51 -1.78 -8.84 3.00
C GLU A 51 -2.79 -10.01 2.89
N TYR A 52 -3.99 -9.76 2.38
CA TYR A 52 -5.04 -10.78 2.21
C TYR A 52 -4.68 -11.86 1.20
N LEU A 53 -3.88 -11.52 0.18
CA LEU A 53 -3.49 -12.45 -0.87
C LEU A 53 -2.29 -13.31 -0.47
N THR A 54 -1.36 -12.75 0.30
CA THR A 54 -0.06 -13.36 0.54
C THR A 54 0.13 -13.92 1.95
N SER A 55 -0.58 -13.40 2.96
CA SER A 55 -0.41 -13.85 4.34
C SER A 55 -1.15 -15.15 4.64
N ALA A 56 -0.50 -16.03 5.41
CA ALA A 56 -1.11 -17.25 5.96
C ALA A 56 -2.16 -16.98 7.05
N ASP A 57 -2.21 -15.75 7.56
CA ASP A 57 -3.16 -15.27 8.55
C ASP A 57 -4.60 -15.21 8.02
N TYR A 58 -4.78 -15.35 6.70
CA TYR A 58 -6.09 -15.34 6.07
C TYR A 58 -6.36 -16.67 5.37
N GLY A 59 -7.50 -17.27 5.72
CA GLY A 59 -8.08 -18.38 4.97
C GLY A 59 -8.74 -17.86 3.70
N GLY A 60 -8.22 -18.25 2.54
CA GLY A 60 -8.82 -17.94 1.25
C GLY A 60 -10.25 -18.49 1.12
N PRO A 61 -11.13 -17.85 0.33
CA PRO A 61 -12.46 -18.35 0.05
C PRO A 61 -12.41 -19.75 -0.57
N VAL A 62 -13.38 -20.60 -0.27
CA VAL A 62 -13.45 -21.96 -0.82
C VAL A 62 -13.46 -21.92 -2.35
N LEU A 63 -14.20 -20.98 -2.94
CA LEU A 63 -14.33 -20.82 -4.40
C LEU A 63 -13.12 -20.13 -5.06
N LEU A 64 -12.12 -19.70 -4.29
CA LEU A 64 -10.82 -19.30 -4.86
C LEU A 64 -9.95 -20.52 -5.22
N SER A 65 -10.35 -21.73 -4.81
CA SER A 65 -9.64 -22.94 -5.18
C SER A 65 -9.84 -23.23 -6.67
N PRO A 66 -8.75 -23.38 -7.46
CA PRO A 66 -8.88 -23.54 -8.89
C PRO A 66 -9.49 -24.89 -9.26
N THR A 67 -10.28 -24.90 -10.32
CA THR A 67 -10.58 -26.12 -11.06
C THR A 67 -9.33 -26.65 -11.78
N ARG A 68 -9.40 -27.90 -12.24
CA ARG A 68 -8.31 -28.50 -13.04
C ARG A 68 -8.04 -27.72 -14.32
N GLU A 69 -9.06 -27.18 -14.96
CA GLU A 69 -8.93 -26.39 -16.20
C GLU A 69 -8.24 -25.04 -15.92
N GLU A 70 -8.71 -24.32 -14.90
CA GLU A 70 -8.12 -23.05 -14.45
C GLU A 70 -6.65 -23.19 -14.04
N THR A 71 -6.29 -24.34 -13.45
CA THR A 71 -4.91 -24.64 -13.07
C THR A 71 -3.97 -24.71 -14.27
N HIS A 72 -4.42 -25.13 -15.44
CA HIS A 72 -3.58 -25.30 -16.64
C HIS A 72 -3.71 -24.15 -17.65
N SER A 73 -4.73 -23.28 -17.50
CA SER A 73 -4.89 -22.08 -18.33
C SER A 73 -3.66 -21.18 -18.22
N GLN A 74 -3.34 -20.42 -19.27
CA GLN A 74 -2.34 -19.34 -19.23
C GLN A 74 -2.98 -17.95 -19.26
N GLU A 75 -4.32 -17.90 -19.24
CA GLU A 75 -5.07 -16.66 -19.32
C GLU A 75 -4.99 -15.87 -18.01
N THR A 76 -4.94 -14.55 -18.14
CA THR A 76 -5.07 -13.61 -17.03
C THR A 76 -6.47 -13.78 -16.41
N MET A 77 -6.52 -13.85 -15.09
CA MET A 77 -7.77 -13.90 -14.34
C MET A 77 -8.06 -12.53 -13.71
N GLU A 78 -9.32 -12.25 -13.36
CA GLU A 78 -9.66 -11.06 -12.59
C GLU A 78 -10.05 -11.46 -11.16
N LEU A 79 -9.30 -10.96 -10.18
CA LEU A 79 -9.70 -11.04 -8.78
C LEU A 79 -10.69 -9.90 -8.49
N VAL A 80 -11.90 -10.25 -8.07
CA VAL A 80 -12.94 -9.29 -7.68
C VAL A 80 -13.17 -9.37 -6.17
N ALA A 81 -12.79 -8.30 -5.46
CA ALA A 81 -13.05 -8.14 -4.04
C ALA A 81 -14.21 -7.15 -3.82
N ARG A 82 -15.25 -7.57 -3.09
CA ARG A 82 -16.44 -6.75 -2.80
C ARG A 82 -16.82 -6.83 -1.33
N ALA A 83 -17.16 -5.69 -0.74
CA ALA A 83 -17.64 -5.64 0.63
C ALA A 83 -18.55 -4.44 0.87
N MET A 84 -19.54 -4.62 1.74
CA MET A 84 -20.30 -3.53 2.34
C MET A 84 -19.85 -3.34 3.78
N VAL A 85 -19.19 -2.23 4.07
CA VAL A 85 -18.68 -1.96 5.41
C VAL A 85 -19.79 -1.41 6.29
N ARG A 86 -19.94 -1.97 7.49
CA ARG A 86 -20.89 -1.49 8.51
C ARG A 86 -20.15 -1.06 9.76
N GLY A 87 -20.50 0.12 10.25
CA GLY A 87 -20.12 0.66 11.56
C GLY A 87 -21.27 0.55 12.56
N GLN A 88 -21.11 1.17 13.73
CA GLN A 88 -22.12 1.20 14.81
C GLN A 88 -23.42 1.90 14.36
N GLY A 89 -24.33 1.15 13.74
CA GLY A 89 -25.62 1.65 13.26
C GLY A 89 -25.58 2.43 11.94
N LYS A 90 -24.47 2.40 11.19
CA LYS A 90 -24.31 3.06 9.89
C LYS A 90 -23.57 2.17 8.90
N THR A 91 -23.70 2.44 7.61
CA THR A 91 -22.85 1.85 6.56
C THR A 91 -21.71 2.81 6.27
N GLU A 92 -20.47 2.33 6.22
CA GLU A 92 -19.30 3.15 5.87
C GLU A 92 -19.04 3.16 4.35
N GLY A 93 -19.74 2.33 3.59
CA GLY A 93 -19.71 2.37 2.13
C GLY A 93 -19.79 1.00 1.49
N TYR A 94 -19.97 1.00 0.16
CA TYR A 94 -19.70 -0.15 -0.70
C TYR A 94 -18.29 0.01 -1.26
N HIS A 95 -17.48 -1.04 -1.18
CA HIS A 95 -16.13 -1.07 -1.72
C HIS A 95 -16.01 -2.23 -2.70
N GLU A 96 -15.37 -1.95 -3.83
CA GLU A 96 -15.03 -2.92 -4.86
C GLU A 96 -13.60 -2.68 -5.30
N ARG A 97 -12.84 -3.77 -5.50
CA ARG A 97 -11.54 -3.73 -6.16
C ARG A 97 -11.49 -4.86 -7.17
N ARG A 98 -10.95 -4.56 -8.36
CA ARG A 98 -10.66 -5.54 -9.40
C ARG A 98 -9.18 -5.50 -9.69
N ILE A 99 -8.56 -6.68 -9.73
CA ILE A 99 -7.12 -6.82 -9.97
C ILE A 99 -6.95 -7.87 -11.06
N PRO A 100 -6.40 -7.51 -12.23
CA PRO A 100 -5.90 -8.50 -13.18
C PRO A 100 -4.75 -9.29 -12.55
N VAL A 101 -4.87 -10.61 -12.52
CA VAL A 101 -3.92 -11.53 -11.92
C VAL A 101 -3.26 -12.36 -13.03
N ARG A 102 -1.99 -12.09 -13.28
CA ARG A 102 -1.11 -12.77 -14.24
C ARG A 102 -0.57 -14.08 -13.68
N HIS A 103 0.17 -14.81 -14.51
CA HIS A 103 0.48 -16.22 -14.30
C HIS A 103 1.13 -16.54 -12.94
N ARG A 104 2.16 -15.78 -12.53
CA ARG A 104 2.91 -16.07 -11.29
C ARG A 104 2.09 -15.78 -10.03
N LEU A 105 1.49 -14.60 -9.92
CA LEU A 105 0.63 -14.26 -8.78
C LEU A 105 -0.59 -15.18 -8.71
N ARG A 106 -1.15 -15.55 -9.87
CA ARG A 106 -2.23 -16.53 -9.94
C ARG A 106 -1.78 -17.91 -9.46
N SER A 107 -0.61 -18.37 -9.87
CA SER A 107 -0.06 -19.66 -9.43
C SER A 107 0.21 -19.68 -7.92
N ALA A 108 0.72 -18.57 -7.36
CA ALA A 108 0.87 -18.37 -5.92
C ALA A 108 -0.47 -18.49 -5.18
N MET A 109 -1.51 -17.80 -5.67
CA MET A 109 -2.84 -17.77 -5.05
C MET A 109 -3.58 -19.12 -5.15
N LEU A 110 -3.66 -19.67 -6.36
CA LEU A 110 -4.50 -20.83 -6.69
C LEU A 110 -3.91 -22.15 -6.22
N ARG A 111 -2.59 -22.33 -6.40
CA ARG A 111 -1.92 -23.59 -6.03
C ARG A 111 -1.39 -23.59 -4.61
N ARG A 112 -1.44 -22.43 -3.92
CA ARG A 112 -0.69 -22.19 -2.68
C ARG A 112 0.74 -22.67 -2.82
N ASN A 113 1.36 -22.43 -3.99
CA ASN A 113 2.76 -22.77 -4.19
C ASN A 113 3.56 -21.99 -3.15
N ALA A 114 4.14 -22.70 -2.18
CA ALA A 114 4.78 -22.09 -1.03
C ALA A 114 5.87 -21.10 -1.44
N THR A 115 6.61 -21.40 -2.52
CA THR A 115 7.66 -20.52 -3.03
C THR A 115 7.09 -19.27 -3.67
N ASP A 116 6.19 -19.38 -4.65
CA ASP A 116 5.64 -18.21 -5.35
C ASP A 116 4.82 -17.31 -4.40
N LEU A 117 4.13 -17.91 -3.43
CA LEU A 117 3.40 -17.18 -2.40
C LEU A 117 4.33 -16.45 -1.45
N SER A 118 5.45 -17.08 -1.05
CA SER A 118 6.48 -16.46 -0.25
C SER A 118 7.18 -15.31 -0.99
N ASP A 119 7.47 -15.47 -2.28
CA ASP A 119 8.03 -14.41 -3.11
C ASP A 119 7.07 -13.23 -3.23
N ALA A 120 5.79 -13.48 -3.50
CA ALA A 120 4.76 -12.45 -3.55
C ALA A 120 4.61 -11.73 -2.20
N ALA A 121 4.65 -12.48 -1.09
CA ALA A 121 4.60 -11.90 0.26
C ALA A 121 5.80 -10.98 0.50
N THR A 122 7.01 -11.45 0.24
CA THR A 122 8.25 -10.69 0.45
C THR A 122 8.26 -9.43 -0.42
N ILE A 123 8.09 -9.56 -1.74
CA ILE A 123 8.15 -8.42 -2.66
C ILE A 123 7.08 -7.37 -2.32
N SER A 124 5.86 -7.82 -2.02
CA SER A 124 4.79 -6.88 -1.65
C SER A 124 5.09 -6.14 -0.34
N GLN A 125 5.56 -6.85 0.68
CA GLN A 125 5.93 -6.26 1.97
C GLN A 125 7.07 -5.25 1.81
N GLU A 126 8.12 -5.62 1.10
CA GLU A 126 9.26 -4.76 0.89
C GLU A 126 8.89 -3.49 0.09
N ARG A 127 8.02 -3.58 -0.92
CA ARG A 127 7.46 -2.41 -1.63
C ARG A 127 6.62 -1.52 -0.72
N ILE A 128 5.77 -2.10 0.12
CA ILE A 128 4.96 -1.34 1.10
C ILE A 128 5.87 -0.59 2.07
N GLU A 129 6.97 -1.21 2.50
CA GLU A 129 7.97 -0.59 3.37
C GLU A 129 8.68 0.57 2.67
N ASP A 130 9.06 0.42 1.40
CA ASP A 130 9.68 1.50 0.62
C ASP A 130 8.76 2.71 0.47
N VAL A 131 7.48 2.49 0.13
CA VAL A 131 6.48 3.58 0.09
C VAL A 131 6.36 4.24 1.45
N SER A 132 6.34 3.46 2.53
CA SER A 132 6.25 3.99 3.90
C SER A 132 7.49 4.83 4.28
N LYS A 133 8.69 4.42 3.82
CA LYS A 133 9.92 5.21 3.99
C LYS A 133 9.81 6.54 3.23
N ILE A 134 9.36 6.52 1.97
CA ILE A 134 9.18 7.73 1.13
C ILE A 134 8.15 8.67 1.75
N GLN A 135 6.98 8.15 2.16
CA GLN A 135 5.93 8.94 2.82
C GLN A 135 6.46 9.66 4.08
N ARG A 136 7.25 8.97 4.90
CA ARG A 136 7.86 9.57 6.09
C ARG A 136 8.85 10.69 5.75
N ILE A 137 9.67 10.51 4.71
CA ILE A 137 10.61 11.54 4.25
C ILE A 137 9.83 12.75 3.70
N LEU A 138 8.84 12.52 2.83
CA LEU A 138 7.94 13.56 2.31
C LEU A 138 7.25 14.32 3.43
N SER A 139 6.72 13.61 4.43
CA SER A 139 6.06 14.22 5.59
C SER A 139 6.99 15.19 6.33
N HIS A 140 8.23 14.79 6.59
CA HIS A 140 9.21 15.65 7.26
C HIS A 140 9.62 16.85 6.41
N ALA A 141 9.74 16.70 5.08
CA ALA A 141 10.03 17.80 4.17
C ALA A 141 8.92 18.85 4.20
N ILE A 142 7.65 18.42 4.08
CA ILE A 142 6.48 19.31 4.16
C ILE A 142 6.42 20.02 5.52
N GLN A 143 6.63 19.29 6.62
CA GLN A 143 6.66 19.90 7.96
C GLN A 143 7.78 20.93 8.10
N THR A 144 8.95 20.67 7.51
CA THR A 144 10.09 21.61 7.51
C THR A 144 9.76 22.87 6.72
N PHE A 145 9.08 22.74 5.57
CA PHE A 145 8.58 23.88 4.80
C PHE A 145 7.62 24.74 5.63
N GLU A 146 6.60 24.12 6.23
CA GLU A 146 5.62 24.86 7.05
C GLU A 146 6.25 25.54 8.27
N ASN A 147 7.33 24.96 8.79
CA ASN A 147 8.13 25.52 9.88
C ASN A 147 9.19 26.52 9.41
N ARG A 148 9.05 27.10 8.22
CA ARG A 148 9.93 28.17 7.71
C ARG A 148 11.40 27.70 7.59
N GLY A 149 11.59 26.41 7.35
CA GLY A 149 12.88 25.74 7.25
C GLY A 149 13.44 25.19 8.56
N ASP A 150 12.67 25.20 9.66
CA ASP A 150 13.05 24.55 10.92
C ASP A 150 12.48 23.12 11.01
N SER A 151 13.36 22.13 11.11
CA SER A 151 12.98 20.71 11.18
C SER A 151 12.77 20.18 12.60
N THR A 152 12.93 21.02 13.64
CA THR A 152 13.00 20.56 15.04
C THR A 152 11.69 20.70 15.81
N ASN A 153 10.78 21.58 15.37
CA ASN A 153 9.60 21.95 16.15
C ASN A 153 8.28 21.76 15.38
N THR A 154 7.93 20.49 15.10
CA THR A 154 6.67 20.15 14.41
C THR A 154 5.46 20.13 15.35
N LYS A 155 4.42 20.88 14.99
CA LYS A 155 3.12 20.90 15.66
C LYS A 155 2.16 19.82 15.13
N PRO A 156 1.16 19.37 15.94
CA PRO A 156 0.17 18.39 15.51
C PRO A 156 -0.58 18.74 14.22
N GLU A 157 -0.96 20.01 14.01
CA GLU A 157 -1.73 20.42 12.82
C GLU A 157 -0.91 20.29 11.53
N GLN A 158 0.41 20.44 11.62
CA GLN A 158 1.33 20.31 10.49
C GLN A 158 1.46 18.84 10.07
N ARG A 159 1.44 17.93 11.05
CA ARG A 159 1.41 16.49 10.78
C ARG A 159 0.12 16.07 10.07
N GLU A 160 -1.01 16.67 10.46
CA GLU A 160 -2.30 16.41 9.81
C GLU A 160 -2.35 16.93 8.37
N ARG A 161 -1.82 18.14 8.11
CA ARG A 161 -1.72 18.65 6.73
C ARG A 161 -0.78 17.83 5.87
N ALA A 162 0.39 17.45 6.40
CA ALA A 162 1.32 16.55 5.71
C ALA A 162 0.67 15.20 5.36
N ARG A 163 -0.28 14.73 6.17
CA ARG A 163 -1.03 13.49 5.89
C ARG A 163 -1.84 13.52 4.61
N THR A 164 -2.42 14.67 4.26
CA THR A 164 -3.16 14.80 2.99
C THR A 164 -2.26 14.51 1.79
N TRP A 165 -0.98 14.88 1.85
CA TRP A 165 -0.01 14.62 0.79
C TRP A 165 0.49 13.17 0.77
N MET A 166 0.65 12.56 1.95
CA MET A 166 0.96 11.14 2.05
C MET A 166 -0.18 10.27 1.49
N ASP A 167 -1.43 10.64 1.76
CA ASP A 167 -2.63 9.95 1.24
C ASP A 167 -2.68 10.05 -0.30
N ARG A 168 -2.33 11.21 -0.89
CA ARG A 168 -2.19 11.36 -2.36
C ARG A 168 -1.10 10.47 -2.94
N LEU A 169 0.04 10.32 -2.26
CA LEU A 169 1.07 9.39 -2.71
C LEU A 169 0.58 7.94 -2.65
N ASP A 170 -0.13 7.57 -1.58
CA ASP A 170 -0.76 6.25 -1.47
C ASP A 170 -1.77 6.01 -2.60
N GLU A 171 -2.58 7.01 -2.98
CA GLU A 171 -3.52 6.90 -4.12
C GLU A 171 -2.81 6.69 -5.46
N ILE A 172 -1.72 7.40 -5.72
CA ILE A 172 -0.90 7.23 -6.93
C ILE A 172 -0.32 5.81 -6.99
N VAL A 173 0.27 5.35 -5.88
CA VAL A 173 0.83 4.00 -5.79
C VAL A 173 -0.26 2.94 -5.93
N ASP A 174 -1.41 3.13 -5.28
CA ASP A 174 -2.52 2.17 -5.27
C ASP A 174 -3.03 1.86 -6.69
N ALA A 175 -2.98 2.84 -7.59
CA ALA A 175 -3.45 2.74 -8.95
C ALA A 175 -2.67 1.72 -9.80
N THR A 176 -1.35 1.60 -9.59
CA THR A 176 -0.47 0.72 -10.38
C THR A 176 0.15 -0.41 -9.56
N PHE A 177 0.01 -0.40 -8.23
CA PHE A 177 0.73 -1.29 -7.31
C PHE A 177 0.73 -2.76 -7.74
N PHE A 178 -0.43 -3.30 -8.12
CA PHE A 178 -0.54 -4.71 -8.50
C PHE A 178 0.02 -5.02 -9.88
N ASP A 179 0.04 -4.07 -10.81
CA ASP A 179 0.70 -4.25 -12.09
C ASP A 179 2.22 -4.25 -11.90
N ASP A 180 2.74 -3.28 -11.14
CA ASP A 180 4.18 -3.16 -10.85
C ASP A 180 4.70 -4.34 -10.01
N LEU A 181 3.91 -4.80 -9.04
CA LEU A 181 4.21 -6.00 -8.24
C LEU A 181 4.32 -7.25 -9.11
N GLN A 182 3.39 -7.40 -10.07
CA GLN A 182 3.38 -8.55 -10.96
C GLN A 182 4.50 -8.50 -11.97
N GLU A 183 4.90 -7.32 -12.45
CA GLU A 183 6.09 -7.15 -13.28
C GLU A 183 7.35 -7.64 -12.57
N GLU A 184 7.55 -7.27 -11.30
CA GLU A 184 8.71 -7.76 -10.53
C GLU A 184 8.62 -9.25 -10.21
N LEU A 185 7.41 -9.76 -9.94
CA LEU A 185 7.20 -11.20 -9.76
C LEU A 185 7.51 -11.99 -11.02
N GLU A 186 7.17 -11.47 -12.20
CA GLU A 186 7.41 -12.08 -13.50
C GLU A 186 8.86 -11.97 -13.97
N ALA A 187 9.58 -10.95 -13.52
CA ALA A 187 11.00 -10.80 -13.81
C ALA A 187 11.84 -12.00 -13.35
N ASP A 188 12.93 -12.24 -14.07
CA ASP A 188 13.96 -13.18 -13.65
C ASP A 188 14.62 -12.68 -12.37
N VAL A 189 15.08 -13.61 -11.52
CA VAL A 189 15.65 -13.29 -10.21
C VAL A 189 16.80 -12.28 -10.31
N ALA A 190 17.59 -12.35 -11.38
CA ALA A 190 18.69 -11.42 -11.65
C ALA A 190 18.21 -9.99 -11.95
N ASP A 191 17.00 -9.82 -12.48
CA ASP A 191 16.47 -8.53 -12.94
C ASP A 191 15.48 -7.89 -11.94
N ARG A 192 15.10 -8.59 -10.86
CA ARG A 192 14.16 -8.09 -9.85
C ARG A 192 14.62 -6.78 -9.22
N THR A 193 15.89 -6.70 -8.81
CA THR A 193 16.48 -5.49 -8.22
C THR A 193 16.41 -4.30 -9.19
N ALA A 194 16.72 -4.52 -10.47
CA ALA A 194 16.64 -3.48 -11.49
C ALA A 194 15.18 -3.05 -11.77
N THR A 195 14.24 -4.00 -11.77
CA THR A 195 12.81 -3.75 -11.93
C THR A 195 12.28 -2.87 -10.80
N ARG A 196 12.66 -3.18 -9.57
CA ARG A 196 12.29 -2.39 -8.39
C ARG A 196 12.93 -1.01 -8.38
N ALA A 197 14.22 -0.91 -8.72
CA ALA A 197 14.91 0.37 -8.86
C ALA A 197 14.21 1.27 -9.87
N ARG A 198 13.79 0.72 -11.02
CA ARG A 198 13.00 1.43 -12.02
C ARG A 198 11.67 1.92 -11.44
N TRP A 199 10.92 1.06 -10.76
CA TRP A 199 9.66 1.47 -10.10
C TRP A 199 9.85 2.60 -9.07
N LEU A 200 10.98 2.63 -8.35
CA LEU A 200 11.27 3.69 -7.39
C LEU A 200 11.69 5.00 -8.07
N LEU A 201 12.53 4.93 -9.11
CA LEU A 201 13.26 6.08 -9.68
C LEU A 201 12.80 6.56 -11.06
N ASN A 202 11.96 5.82 -11.80
CA ASN A 202 11.76 6.09 -13.23
C ASN A 202 11.43 7.57 -13.51
N GLU A 203 12.37 8.29 -14.13
CA GLU A 203 12.18 9.71 -14.44
C GLU A 203 11.26 9.93 -15.65
N SER A 204 11.00 8.87 -16.42
CA SER A 204 10.11 8.87 -17.58
C SER A 204 8.69 8.43 -17.22
N ASP A 205 7.70 8.75 -18.05
CA ASP A 205 6.31 8.35 -17.85
C ASP A 205 6.12 6.81 -18.02
N PRO A 206 5.56 6.09 -17.04
CA PRO A 206 5.09 6.56 -15.73
C PRO A 206 6.22 6.82 -14.73
N LYS A 207 6.13 7.97 -14.05
CA LYS A 207 7.12 8.41 -13.05
C LYS A 207 7.24 7.40 -11.91
N GLY A 208 8.45 7.25 -11.38
CA GLY A 208 8.73 6.45 -10.20
C GLY A 208 8.10 7.02 -8.93
N VAL A 209 8.00 6.20 -7.89
CA VAL A 209 7.39 6.62 -6.61
C VAL A 209 8.11 7.81 -5.97
N ILE A 210 9.45 7.86 -6.06
CA ILE A 210 10.25 8.96 -5.53
C ILE A 210 9.95 10.26 -6.27
N ASP A 211 9.80 10.20 -7.58
CA ASP A 211 9.50 11.37 -8.42
C ASP A 211 8.08 11.89 -8.22
N HIS A 212 7.13 11.00 -8.00
CA HIS A 212 5.78 11.38 -7.58
C HIS A 212 5.82 12.08 -6.21
N ALA A 213 6.58 11.56 -5.24
CA ALA A 213 6.73 12.19 -3.94
C ALA A 213 7.41 13.58 -4.05
N ARG A 214 8.42 13.72 -4.93
CA ARG A 214 9.06 15.01 -5.21
C ARG A 214 8.07 16.01 -5.82
N GLY A 215 7.26 15.57 -6.79
CA GLY A 215 6.21 16.40 -7.37
C GLY A 215 5.20 16.87 -6.32
N LEU A 216 4.76 15.96 -5.43
CA LEU A 216 3.85 16.31 -4.34
C LEU A 216 4.47 17.28 -3.32
N LEU A 217 5.79 17.26 -3.12
CA LEU A 217 6.46 18.28 -2.32
C LEU A 217 6.34 19.65 -2.97
N TYR A 218 6.62 19.77 -4.28
CA TYR A 218 6.47 21.04 -4.99
C TYR A 218 5.04 21.57 -4.97
N ASP A 219 4.06 20.68 -5.20
CA ASP A 219 2.65 21.05 -5.11
C ASP A 219 2.28 21.53 -3.69
N ALA A 220 2.88 20.93 -2.66
CA ALA A 220 2.68 21.35 -1.28
C ALA A 220 3.30 22.73 -1.00
N GLU A 221 4.49 23.01 -1.49
CA GLU A 221 5.15 24.30 -1.35
C GLU A 221 4.38 25.44 -2.03
N ASP A 222 3.74 25.15 -3.16
CA ASP A 222 2.92 26.11 -3.89
C ASP A 222 1.54 26.33 -3.25
N SER A 223 1.03 25.33 -2.53
CA SER A 223 -0.31 25.36 -1.93
C SER A 223 -0.35 25.82 -0.47
N LEU A 224 0.72 25.55 0.29
CA LEU A 224 0.75 25.80 1.74
C LEU A 224 1.16 27.24 2.06
N PRO A 225 0.52 27.87 3.06
CA PRO A 225 0.81 29.26 3.40
C PRO A 225 2.21 29.41 4.02
N CYS A 226 3.06 30.22 3.40
CA CYS A 226 4.37 30.60 3.92
C CYS A 226 4.62 32.11 3.72
N PRO A 227 5.02 32.87 4.76
CA PRO A 227 5.36 34.28 4.60
C PRO A 227 6.48 34.47 3.57
N ALA A 228 6.33 35.43 2.66
CA ALA A 228 7.27 35.65 1.53
C ALA A 228 8.75 35.75 1.95
N ILE A 229 9.03 36.37 3.11
CA ILE A 229 10.39 36.52 3.67
C ILE A 229 11.05 35.18 4.01
N HIS A 230 10.27 34.13 4.28
CA HIS A 230 10.75 32.80 4.63
C HIS A 230 10.64 31.80 3.49
N TYR A 231 9.89 32.09 2.44
CA TYR A 231 9.51 31.14 1.41
C TYR A 231 10.72 30.42 0.79
N TYR A 232 11.69 31.16 0.24
CA TYR A 232 12.87 30.56 -0.39
C TYR A 232 13.72 29.74 0.58
N LYS A 233 13.91 30.23 1.82
CA LYS A 233 14.64 29.49 2.85
C LYS A 233 13.92 28.18 3.20
N ALA A 234 12.61 28.25 3.40
CA ALA A 234 11.78 27.12 3.77
C ALA A 234 11.79 26.04 2.69
N ARG A 235 11.66 26.48 1.42
CA ARG A 235 11.73 25.63 0.23
C ARG A 235 13.08 24.93 0.11
N THR A 236 14.18 25.68 0.08
CA THR A 236 15.52 25.07 -0.02
C THR A 236 15.80 24.10 1.14
N ALA A 237 15.33 24.40 2.36
CA ALA A 237 15.49 23.50 3.49
C ALA A 237 14.64 22.21 3.35
N ALA A 238 13.41 22.32 2.86
CA ALA A 238 12.52 21.18 2.64
C ALA A 238 13.03 20.28 1.51
N GLU A 239 13.36 20.87 0.35
CA GLU A 239 13.94 20.16 -0.79
C GLU A 239 15.28 19.49 -0.42
N GLY A 240 16.17 20.23 0.25
CA GLY A 240 17.46 19.68 0.71
C GLY A 240 17.30 18.55 1.72
N LEU A 241 16.30 18.63 2.61
CA LEU A 241 15.99 17.53 3.52
C LEU A 241 15.42 16.32 2.79
N PHE A 242 14.54 16.52 1.81
CA PHE A 242 13.96 15.45 1.02
C PHE A 242 15.05 14.70 0.25
N GLU A 243 15.81 15.41 -0.59
CA GLU A 243 16.88 14.82 -1.40
C GLU A 243 17.97 14.20 -0.54
N GLY A 244 18.42 14.89 0.51
CA GLY A 244 19.44 14.39 1.41
C GLY A 244 19.03 13.11 2.14
N ARG A 245 17.75 12.96 2.51
CA ARG A 245 17.25 11.74 3.16
C ARG A 245 16.93 10.62 2.20
N ILE A 246 16.50 10.93 0.98
CA ILE A 246 16.28 9.94 -0.08
C ILE A 246 17.60 9.31 -0.50
N ARG A 247 18.67 10.10 -0.67
CA ARG A 247 20.00 9.60 -1.06
C ARG A 247 20.84 9.09 0.12
N GLY A 248 20.50 9.48 1.34
CA GLY A 248 21.22 9.08 2.55
C GLY A 248 20.77 7.73 3.12
N GLY A 249 21.44 7.27 4.19
CA GLY A 249 21.17 5.97 4.81
C GLY A 249 19.76 5.77 5.41
N SER A 250 18.93 6.82 5.46
CA SER A 250 17.51 6.70 5.83
C SER A 250 16.58 6.36 4.66
N GLY A 251 17.07 6.45 3.43
CA GLY A 251 16.34 6.26 2.18
C GLY A 251 16.93 5.10 1.37
N PHE A 252 17.47 5.42 0.20
CA PHE A 252 17.86 4.49 -0.86
C PHE A 252 19.23 4.86 -1.44
N PRO A 253 20.32 4.81 -0.66
CA PRO A 253 21.64 5.22 -1.13
C PRO A 253 22.09 4.43 -2.36
N ASP A 254 21.79 3.13 -2.42
CA ASP A 254 22.21 2.24 -3.52
C ASP A 254 21.53 2.55 -4.87
N LEU A 255 20.53 3.43 -4.88
CA LEU A 255 19.83 3.84 -6.10
C LEU A 255 20.50 5.04 -6.79
N PHE A 256 21.42 5.72 -6.12
CA PHE A 256 22.06 6.93 -6.65
C PHE A 256 23.57 6.72 -6.77
N PRO A 257 24.20 7.19 -7.86
CA PRO A 257 25.66 7.15 -7.97
C PRO A 257 26.32 7.94 -6.83
N ASP A 258 27.51 7.50 -6.40
CA ASP A 258 28.27 8.25 -5.39
C ASP A 258 28.71 9.57 -6.02
N PRO A 259 28.38 10.73 -5.42
CA PRO A 259 28.79 12.03 -5.96
C PRO A 259 30.31 12.19 -6.08
N ASN A 260 31.12 11.34 -5.43
CA ASN A 260 32.58 11.34 -5.57
C ASN A 260 33.09 10.51 -6.77
N GLU A 261 32.27 9.66 -7.37
CA GLU A 261 32.63 8.91 -8.60
C GLU A 261 32.41 9.76 -9.86
N GLU A 262 31.37 10.62 -9.88
CA GLU A 262 31.10 11.55 -11.00
C GLU A 262 32.14 12.68 -11.15
N ALA A 263 32.96 12.93 -10.12
CA ALA A 263 34.00 13.98 -10.15
C ALA A 263 35.34 13.51 -10.74
N GLN A 264 35.42 12.27 -11.24
CA GLN A 264 36.64 11.67 -11.82
C GLN A 264 36.57 11.43 -13.34
N GLU A 265 35.48 11.80 -14.02
CA GLU A 265 35.37 11.86 -15.49
C GLU A 265 35.43 13.31 -16.01
#